data_AF-A0A2N7Y6U6-F1
#
_entry.id   AF-A0A2N7Y6U6-F1
#
_cell.length_a   1.000
_cell.length_b   1.000
_cell.length_c   1.000
_cell.angle_alpha   90.00
_cell.angle_beta   90.00
_cell.angle_gamma   90.00
#
_symmetry.space_group_name_H-M   'P 1'
#
loop_
_entity.id
_entity.type
_entity.pdbx_description
1 polymer ?
#
loop_
_entity_poly.entity_id
_entity_poly.type
_entity_poly.pdbx_seq_one_letter_code
_entity_poly.pdbx_strand_id
1 'polypeptide(L)'
;MAEVFVSPTQSHIPSKEGLECLEWSSIRVRRDQLLRETDHTQVQDSPLSEVQRAEVAAYRKLLRDVPQDVGDPFTVVWPEKPGFLK
;
A
#
# COMPACT_ATOMS: atom_id res chain seq x y z
N MET A 1 -54.76 5.27 10.95
CA MET A 1 -53.50 5.88 11.41
C MET A 1 -52.52 4.75 11.68
N ALA A 2 -51.73 4.34 10.68
CA ALA A 2 -50.72 3.28 10.84
C ALA A 2 -49.38 3.94 11.18
N GLU A 3 -48.86 3.66 12.38
CA GLU A 3 -47.54 4.14 12.79
C GLU A 3 -46.46 3.31 12.07
N VAL A 4 -45.64 4.00 11.28
CA VAL A 4 -44.47 3.44 10.63
C VAL A 4 -43.37 3.35 11.68
N PHE A 5 -43.11 2.13 12.17
CA PHE A 5 -42.00 1.85 13.07
C PHE A 5 -40.70 1.90 12.26
N VAL A 6 -40.06 3.07 12.22
CA VAL A 6 -38.71 3.21 11.67
C VAL A 6 -37.74 2.59 12.68
N SER A 7 -37.30 1.37 12.40
CA SER A 7 -36.23 0.73 13.16
C SER A 7 -34.95 1.58 13.10
N PRO A 8 -34.22 1.76 14.21
CA PRO A 8 -32.98 2.50 14.21
C PRO A 8 -32.01 1.83 13.25
N THR A 9 -31.47 2.60 12.32
CA THR A 9 -30.42 2.16 11.39
C THR A 9 -29.26 1.64 12.23
N GLN A 10 -29.06 0.32 12.19
CA GLN A 10 -27.90 -0.28 12.83
C GLN A 10 -26.67 0.29 12.13
N SER A 11 -26.00 1.25 12.78
CA SER A 11 -24.70 1.74 12.35
C SER A 11 -23.78 0.54 12.33
N HIS A 12 -23.56 -0.02 11.13
CA HIS A 12 -22.66 -1.13 10.92
C HIS A 12 -21.24 -0.59 11.03
N ILE A 13 -20.81 -0.35 12.28
CA ILE A 13 -19.40 -0.12 12.58
C ILE A 13 -18.71 -1.41 12.11
N PRO A 14 -17.79 -1.34 11.12
CA PRO A 14 -17.07 -2.51 10.68
C PRO A 14 -16.35 -3.12 11.88
N SER A 15 -16.46 -4.43 12.04
CA SER A 15 -15.70 -5.14 13.07
C SER A 15 -14.21 -4.95 12.84
N LYS A 16 -13.41 -5.04 13.91
CA LYS A 16 -11.96 -4.81 13.86
C LYS A 16 -11.28 -5.64 12.77
N GLU A 17 -11.71 -6.87 12.62
CA GLU A 17 -11.21 -7.83 11.63
C GLU A 17 -11.54 -7.37 10.20
N GLY A 18 -12.70 -6.73 9.99
CA GLY A 18 -13.06 -6.15 8.71
C GLY A 18 -12.17 -4.97 8.33
N LEU A 19 -11.81 -4.13 9.30
CA LEU A 19 -10.87 -3.03 9.10
C LEU A 19 -9.46 -3.54 8.76
N GLU A 20 -8.97 -4.56 9.46
CA GLU A 20 -7.67 -5.18 9.17
C GLU A 20 -7.60 -5.73 7.73
N CYS A 21 -8.66 -6.40 7.26
CA CYS A 21 -8.76 -6.87 5.87
C CYS A 21 -8.69 -5.72 4.84
N LEU A 22 -9.39 -4.60 5.12
CA LEU A 22 -9.37 -3.42 4.25
C LEU A 22 -7.98 -2.79 4.22
N GLU A 23 -7.32 -2.65 5.37
CA GLU A 23 -5.97 -2.09 5.44
C GLU A 23 -4.94 -2.95 4.72
N TRP A 24 -4.98 -4.28 4.88
CA TRP A 24 -4.10 -5.17 4.12
C TRP A 24 -4.31 -5.03 2.61
N SER A 25 -5.57 -4.83 2.18
CA SER A 25 -5.87 -4.51 0.79
C SER A 25 -5.22 -3.18 0.36
N SER A 26 -5.37 -2.13 1.16
CA SER A 26 -4.76 -0.82 0.92
C SER A 26 -3.23 -0.89 0.85
N ILE A 27 -2.59 -1.67 1.73
CA ILE A 27 -1.15 -1.91 1.74
C ILE A 27 -0.70 -2.57 0.44
N ARG A 28 -1.38 -3.64 0.00
CA ARG A 28 -1.06 -4.30 -1.27
C ARG A 28 -1.21 -3.35 -2.46
N VAL A 29 -2.29 -2.57 -2.51
CA VAL A 29 -2.51 -1.56 -3.56
C VAL A 29 -1.40 -0.53 -3.56
N ARG A 30 -1.01 0.01 -2.40
CA ARG A 30 0.06 0.98 -2.27
C ARG A 30 1.41 0.42 -2.71
N ARG A 31 1.74 -0.81 -2.31
CA ARG A 31 2.97 -1.50 -2.75
C ARG A 31 3.00 -1.61 -4.26
N ASP A 32 1.91 -2.08 -4.86
CA ASP A 32 1.83 -2.28 -6.31
C ASP A 32 1.93 -0.96 -7.07
N GLN A 33 1.36 0.12 -6.53
CA GLN A 33 1.52 1.46 -7.06
C GLN A 33 2.99 1.91 -7.04
N LEU A 34 3.67 1.80 -5.89
CA LEU A 34 5.08 2.22 -5.76
C LEU A 34 6.04 1.38 -6.63
N LEU A 35 5.75 0.09 -6.78
CA LEU A 35 6.48 -0.77 -7.73
C LEU A 35 6.21 -0.37 -9.18
N ARG A 36 4.98 0.02 -9.53
CA ARG A 36 4.65 0.47 -10.88
C ARG A 36 5.31 1.80 -11.22
N GLU A 37 5.32 2.75 -10.28
CA GLU A 37 6.01 4.04 -10.45
C GLU A 37 7.49 3.85 -10.75
N THR A 38 8.12 2.82 -10.19
CA THR A 38 9.54 2.53 -10.40
C THR A 38 9.80 1.51 -11.52
N ASP A 39 8.79 1.06 -12.27
CA ASP A 39 8.97 0.01 -13.27
C ASP A 39 9.82 0.46 -14.47
N HIS A 40 9.62 1.71 -14.91
CA HIS A 40 10.38 2.34 -15.99
C HIS A 40 11.90 2.40 -15.73
N THR A 41 12.32 2.32 -14.47
CA THR A 41 13.73 2.35 -14.06
C THR A 41 14.46 1.02 -14.28
N GLN A 42 13.71 -0.06 -14.53
CA GLN A 42 14.27 -1.41 -14.69
C GLN A 42 14.74 -1.70 -16.12
N VAL A 43 14.35 -0.86 -17.07
CA VAL A 43 14.74 -0.97 -18.47
C VAL A 43 16.17 -0.44 -18.64
N GLN A 44 16.97 -1.07 -19.50
CA GLN A 44 18.37 -0.68 -19.75
C GLN A 44 18.51 0.74 -20.33
N ASP A 45 17.47 1.24 -20.98
CA ASP A 45 17.40 2.58 -21.58
C ASP A 45 16.97 3.68 -20.57
N SER A 46 16.91 3.35 -19.27
CA SER A 46 16.59 4.33 -18.25
C SER A 46 17.72 5.37 -18.11
N PRO A 47 17.41 6.67 -17.97
CA PRO A 47 18.43 7.73 -17.82
C PRO A 47 19.15 7.71 -16.46
N LEU A 48 19.05 6.61 -15.70
CA LEU A 48 19.64 6.45 -14.39
C LEU A 48 21.11 6.01 -14.49
N SER A 49 21.94 6.57 -13.62
CA SER A 49 23.29 6.08 -13.38
C SER A 49 23.28 4.70 -12.70
N GLU A 50 24.40 3.98 -12.73
CA GLU A 50 24.54 2.69 -12.04
C GLU A 50 24.23 2.78 -10.54
N VAL A 51 24.65 3.88 -9.90
CA VAL A 51 24.38 4.14 -8.47
C VAL A 51 22.89 4.29 -8.22
N GLN A 52 22.21 5.12 -9.02
CA GLN A 52 20.77 5.30 -8.90
C GLN A 52 20.00 4.00 -9.17
N ARG A 53 20.46 3.20 -10.14
CA ARG A 53 19.86 1.89 -10.42
C ARG A 53 19.97 0.94 -9.23
N ALA A 54 21.12 0.94 -8.54
CA ALA A 54 21.30 0.17 -7.31
C ALA A 54 20.38 0.67 -6.17
N GLU A 55 20.22 1.99 -6.02
CA GLU A 55 19.29 2.58 -5.03
C GLU A 55 17.83 2.20 -5.32
N VAL A 56 17.40 2.23 -6.59
CA VAL A 56 16.04 1.82 -6.95
C VAL A 56 15.84 0.32 -6.77
N ALA A 57 16.85 -0.51 -7.08
CA ALA A 57 16.79 -1.94 -6.83
C ALA A 57 16.63 -2.24 -5.32
N ALA A 58 17.39 -1.53 -4.46
CA ALA A 58 17.26 -1.63 -3.01
C ALA A 58 15.86 -1.17 -2.53
N TYR A 59 15.38 -0.02 -3.02
CA TYR A 59 14.05 0.49 -2.71
C TYR A 59 12.94 -0.49 -3.11
N ARG A 60 13.00 -1.05 -4.33
CA ARG A 60 12.04 -2.07 -4.81
C ARG A 60 12.11 -3.36 -4.00
N LYS A 61 13.28 -3.72 -3.46
CA LYS A 61 13.40 -4.86 -2.54
C LYS A 61 12.69 -4.56 -1.23
N LEU A 62 12.96 -3.40 -0.61
CA LEU A 62 12.31 -2.97 0.63
C LEU A 62 10.78 -2.93 0.48
N LEU A 63 10.26 -2.46 -0.66
CA LEU A 63 8.82 -2.48 -0.93
C LEU A 63 8.22 -3.89 -0.96
N ARG A 64 8.95 -4.88 -1.48
CA ARG A 64 8.48 -6.28 -1.52
C ARG A 64 8.59 -6.96 -0.15
N ASP A 65 9.57 -6.55 0.64
CA ASP A 65 9.77 -7.02 2.01
C ASP A 65 8.74 -6.44 3.01
N VAL A 66 7.92 -5.47 2.58
CA VAL A 66 6.78 -4.96 3.37
C VAL A 66 5.80 -6.11 3.71
N PRO A 67 5.37 -6.26 4.97
CA PRO A 67 4.36 -7.25 5.36
C PRO A 67 3.08 -7.10 4.54
N GLN A 68 2.44 -8.23 4.21
CA GLN A 68 1.25 -8.23 3.33
C GLN A 68 -0.02 -8.75 4.00
N ASP A 69 0.13 -9.64 5.00
CA ASP A 69 -0.97 -10.26 5.74
C ASP A 69 -0.50 -10.77 7.11
N VAL A 70 0.61 -10.22 7.64
CA VAL A 70 1.23 -10.69 8.90
C VAL A 70 1.54 -9.50 9.80
N GLY A 71 1.08 -9.59 11.05
CA GLY A 71 1.27 -8.55 12.05
C GLY A 71 0.12 -7.54 12.09
N ASP A 72 0.44 -6.30 12.46
CA ASP A 72 -0.53 -5.21 12.55
C ASP A 72 -0.46 -4.31 11.30
N PRO A 73 -1.50 -4.30 10.43
CA PRO A 73 -1.49 -3.50 9.21
C PRO A 73 -1.38 -2.00 9.48
N PHE A 74 -1.83 -1.51 10.64
CA PHE A 74 -1.78 -0.09 10.98
C PHE A 74 -0.37 0.39 11.38
N THR A 75 0.58 -0.54 11.55
CA THR A 75 1.97 -0.24 11.95
C THR A 75 2.98 -0.41 10.82
N VAL A 76 2.51 -0.66 9.60
CA VAL A 76 3.39 -0.90 8.45
C VAL A 76 4.21 0.34 8.11
N VAL A 77 5.54 0.20 8.19
CA VAL A 77 6.51 1.24 7.84
C VAL A 77 6.87 1.12 6.37
N TRP A 78 6.78 2.23 5.65
CA TRP A 78 7.11 2.31 4.23
C TRP A 78 8.54 2.83 4.03
N PRO A 79 9.31 2.27 3.10
CA PRO A 79 10.62 2.81 2.74
C PRO A 79 10.46 4.20 2.10
N GLU A 80 11.46 5.05 2.31
CA GLU A 80 11.48 6.39 1.72
C GLU A 80 11.80 6.31 0.22
N LYS A 81 11.03 7.03 -0.61
CA LYS A 81 11.23 7.09 -2.06
C LYS A 81 12.51 7.89 -2.35
N PRO A 82 13.48 7.32 -3.10
CA PRO A 82 14.67 8.07 -3.52
C PRO A 82 14.30 9.38 -4.24
N GLY A 83 14.90 10.50 -3.85
CA GLY A 83 14.48 11.84 -4.29
C GLY A 83 14.66 12.15 -5.79
N PHE A 84 15.41 11.33 -6.53
CA PHE A 84 15.55 11.46 -7.98
C PHE A 84 14.42 10.75 -8.76
N LEU A 85 13.61 9.92 -8.08
CA LEU A 85 12.44 9.30 -8.68
C LEU A 85 11.30 10.33 -8.74
N LYS A 86 10.86 10.64 -9.96
CA LYS A 86 9.69 11.49 -10.18
C LYS A 86 8.37 10.74 -9.95
#